data_AF-A0A6J6YLG5-F1
#
_entry.id   AF-A0A6J6YLG5-F1
#
_cell.length_a   1.000
_cell.length_b   1.000
_cell.length_c   1.000
_cell.angle_alpha   90.00
_cell.angle_beta   90.00
_cell.angle_gamma   90.00
#
_symmetry.space_group_name_H-M   'P 1'
#
loop_
_entity.id
_entity.type
_entity.pdbx_description
1 polymer ?
#
loop_
_entity_poly.entity_id
_entity_poly.type
_entity_poly.pdbx_seq_one_letter_code
_entity_poly.pdbx_strand_id
1 'polypeptide(L)' 'MVTEGEQVVVGDVSDSLEVAYEVLCRRHHMRKVTAKISKAAHTSPDALPFNS' A
#
# COMPACT_ATOMS: atom_id res chain seq x y z
N MET A 1 6.35 -6.88 -4.09
CA MET A 1 7.19 -6.33 -5.17
C MET A 1 6.92 -4.83 -5.18
N VAL A 2 7.95 -4.00 -5.33
CA VAL A 2 7.86 -2.53 -5.32
C VAL A 2 8.13 -2.02 -6.73
N THR A 3 7.41 -1.00 -7.16
CA THR A 3 7.64 -0.34 -8.46
C THR A 3 8.46 0.93 -8.31
N GLU A 4 9.17 1.33 -9.37
CA GLU A 4 9.92 2.58 -9.38
C GLU A 4 8.96 3.77 -9.20
N GLY A 5 9.26 4.67 -8.25
CA GLY A 5 8.44 5.83 -7.93
C GLY A 5 7.33 5.62 -6.88
N GLU A 6 7.09 4.39 -6.43
CA GLU A 6 6.13 4.07 -5.36
C GLU A 6 6.78 4.06 -3.96
N GLN A 7 8.10 4.14 -3.90
CA GLN A 7 8.85 4.13 -2.65
C GLN A 7 8.74 5.47 -1.92
N VAL A 8 8.46 5.43 -0.62
CA VAL A 8 8.46 6.59 0.27
C VAL A 8 9.68 6.50 1.18
N VAL A 9 10.46 7.57 1.28
CA VAL A 9 11.67 7.64 2.13
C VAL A 9 11.36 8.44 3.40
N VAL A 10 12.12 8.16 4.47
CA VAL A 10 12.08 8.97 5.70
C VAL A 10 12.50 10.41 5.35
N GLY A 11 11.53 11.32 5.37
CA GLY A 11 11.69 12.71 4.93
C GLY A 11 10.58 13.16 3.98
N ASP A 12 10.00 12.26 3.20
CA ASP A 12 8.96 12.56 2.20
C ASP A 12 7.55 12.73 2.82
N VAL A 13 7.45 12.58 4.15
CA VAL A 13 6.18 12.59 4.91
C VAL A 13 5.80 13.98 5.45
N SER A 14 6.58 15.02 5.16
CA SER A 14 6.38 16.37 5.70
C SER A 14 5.19 17.13 5.09
N ASP A 15 4.75 16.75 3.89
CA ASP A 15 3.81 17.56 3.09
C ASP A 15 2.32 17.35 3.46
N SER A 16 2.01 16.81 4.64
CA SER A 16 0.64 16.52 5.10
C SER A 16 -0.20 15.67 4.14
N LEU A 17 0.45 14.97 3.21
CA LEU A 17 -0.19 14.02 2.30
C LEU A 17 -0.52 12.73 3.05
N GLU A 18 -1.69 12.16 2.77
CA GLU A 18 -2.05 10.84 3.27
C GLU A 18 -1.22 9.78 2.54
N VAL A 19 -0.26 9.19 3.26
CA VAL A 19 0.58 8.10 2.75
C VAL A 19 0.02 6.77 3.25
N ALA A 20 -0.26 5.86 2.32
CA ALA A 20 -0.74 4.52 2.62
C ALA A 20 0.05 3.46 1.84
N TYR A 21 0.21 2.29 2.45
CA TYR A 21 0.83 1.13 1.82
C TYR A 21 -0.26 0.11 1.47
N GLU A 22 -0.15 -0.54 0.32
CA GLU A 22 -1.02 -1.65 -0.06
C GLU A 22 -0.23 -2.94 -0.32
N VAL A 23 -0.86 -4.08 -0.04
CA VAL A 23 -0.28 -5.40 -0.32
C VAL A 23 -1.04 -6.05 -1.46
N LEU A 24 -0.32 -6.36 -2.54
CA LEU A 24 -0.87 -7.02 -3.73
C LEU A 24 -0.28 -8.41 -3.91
N CYS A 25 -1.13 -9.36 -4.31
CA CYS A 25 -0.63 -10.67 -4.76
C CYS A 25 0.17 -10.51 -6.06
N ARG A 26 1.05 -11.47 -6.39
CA ARG A 26 1.90 -11.43 -7.59
C ARG A 26 1.11 -11.13 -8.86
N ARG A 27 -0.08 -11.73 -9.01
CA ARG A 27 -0.95 -11.53 -10.19
C ARG A 27 -1.44 -10.08 -10.33
N HIS A 28 -1.87 -9.47 -9.23
CA HIS A 28 -2.38 -8.10 -9.25
C HIS A 28 -1.26 -7.08 -9.44
N HIS A 29 -0.11 -7.30 -8.80
CA HIS A 29 1.08 -6.50 -9.01
C HIS A 29 1.50 -6.48 -10.49
N MET A 30 1.66 -7.65 -11.11
CA MET A 30 2.06 -7.75 -12.53
C MET A 30 1.08 -7.08 -13.50
N ARG A 31 -0.19 -6.95 -13.11
CA ARG A 31 -1.26 -6.32 -13.91
C ARG A 31 -1.52 -4.86 -13.54
N LYS A 32 -0.77 -4.30 -12.58
CA LYS A 32 -0.99 -2.94 -12.02
C LYS A 32 -2.43 -2.73 -11.51
N VAL A 33 -3.01 -3.77 -10.92
CA VAL A 33 -4.35 -3.72 -10.32
C VAL A 33 -4.21 -3.42 -8.83
N THR A 34 -4.49 -2.18 -8.44
CA THR A 34 -4.44 -1.73 -7.03
C THR A 34 -5.73 -2.07 -6.28
N ALA A 35 -5.70 -2.02 -4.96
CA ALA A 35 -6.88 -2.16 -4.10
C ALA A 35 -7.97 -1.13 -4.46
N LYS A 36 -7.55 0.12 -4.73
CA LYS A 36 -8.46 1.20 -5.17
C LYS A 36 -9.17 0.88 -6.49
N ILE A 37 -8.45 0.34 -7.46
CA ILE A 37 -8.99 -0.01 -8.78
C ILE A 37 -9.91 -1.24 -8.70
N SER A 38 -9.49 -2.25 -7.94
CA SER A 38 -10.24 -3.50 -7.83
C SER A 38 -11.54 -3.38 -7.04
N LYS A 39 -11.71 -2.31 -6.24
CA LYS A 39 -12.83 -2.12 -5.28
C LYS A 39 -13.03 -3.33 -4.36
N ALA A 40 -12.03 -4.19 -4.26
CA ALA A 40 -12.05 -5.38 -3.42
C ALA A 40 -11.38 -5.02 -2.10
N ALA A 41 -12.01 -5.39 -0.99
CA ALA A 41 -11.41 -5.24 0.31
C ALA A 41 -10.12 -6.07 0.40
N HIS A 42 -9.09 -5.47 1.00
CA HIS A 42 -7.84 -6.13 1.30
C HIS A 42 -8.11 -7.38 2.16
N THR A 43 -7.75 -8.57 1.67
CA THR A 43 -8.06 -9.87 2.32
C THR A 43 -6.93 -10.35 3.23
N SER A 44 -6.02 -9.47 3.63
CA SER A 44 -4.93 -9.81 4.54
C SER A 44 -5.44 -9.80 5.98
N PRO A 45 -4.79 -10.56 6.88
CA PRO A 45 -5.12 -10.49 8.31
C PRO A 45 -4.99 -9.06 8.83
N ASP A 46 -5.84 -8.71 9.79
CA ASP A 46 -5.78 -7.41 10.46
C ASP A 46 -4.38 -7.16 11.04
N ALA A 47 -3.92 -5.91 10.92
CA ALA A 47 -2.66 -5.50 11.51
C ALA A 47 -2.70 -5.71 13.03
N LEU A 48 -1.57 -6.11 13.60
CA LEU A 48 -1.41 -6.20 15.05
C LEU A 48 -1.79 -4.86 15.69
N PRO A 49 -2.51 -4.86 16.82
CA PRO A 49 -2.92 -3.62 17.46
C PRO A 49 -1.68 -2.86 17.91
N PHE A 50 -1.49 -1.67 17.34
CA PHE A 50 -0.56 -0.69 17.89
C PHE A 50 -1.30 0.05 19.01
N ASN A 51 -1.22 -0.47 20.24
CA ASN A 51 -1.66 0.30 21.40
C ASN A 51 -0.63 1.41 21.67
N SER A 52 -1.13 2.63 21.82
CA SER A 52 -0.40 3.83 22.22
C SER A 52 0.08 3.77 23.67
#